data_AF-A0A1R4F9D4-F1
#
_entry.id   AF-A0A1R4F9D4-F1
#
_cell.length_a   1.000
_cell.length_b   1.000
_cell.length_c   1.000
_cell.angle_alpha   90.00
_cell.angle_beta   90.00
_cell.angle_gamma   90.00
#
_symmetry.space_group_name_H-M   'P 1'
#
loop_
_entity.id
_entity.type
_entity.pdbx_description
1 polymer ?
#
loop_
_entity_poly.entity_id
_entity_poly.type
_entity_poly.pdbx_seq_one_letter_code
_entity_poly.pdbx_strand_id
1 'polypeptide(L)'
;MDEFVVGFDRTTLRPTLDLAKARARLAEIGQTRSMNGVLERAKLLAACGELEQAAALAASAVVQARTSGLRVEALEARLVRASVAEARGQAERAIREASSIIDEARRGDFVEPWARALQLRGIAHFEIEQWAEAVADFERALALRTDAEAPRHLIDESEVSLLVATDRMGHADRGAVRRRAVHPLFG
;
A
#
# COMPACT_ATOMS: atom_id res chain seq x y z
N MET A 1 -0.29 12.72 5.58
CA MET A 1 -0.73 11.47 6.24
C MET A 1 0.19 11.17 7.40
N ASP A 2 1.50 11.33 7.22
CA ASP A 2 2.55 11.02 8.21
C ASP A 2 2.36 11.73 9.56
N GLU A 3 1.78 12.94 9.57
CA GLU A 3 1.46 13.70 10.79
C GLU A 3 0.46 12.99 11.74
N PHE A 4 -0.32 12.04 11.23
CA PHE A 4 -1.33 11.31 12.00
C PHE A 4 -0.88 9.91 12.40
N VAL A 5 0.28 9.45 11.95
CA VAL A 5 0.78 8.10 12.23
C VAL A 5 1.23 8.03 13.68
N VAL A 6 0.62 7.13 14.44
CA VAL A 6 0.94 6.88 15.86
C VAL A 6 1.62 5.52 16.07
N GLY A 7 1.69 4.69 15.03
CA GLY A 7 2.33 3.38 15.09
C GLY A 7 2.19 2.61 13.78
N PHE A 8 2.55 1.34 13.80
CA PHE A 8 2.46 0.43 12.65
C PHE A 8 1.86 -0.91 13.08
N ASP A 9 0.76 -1.30 12.44
CA ASP A 9 0.08 -2.56 12.72
C ASP A 9 0.77 -3.70 11.99
N ARG A 10 1.39 -4.60 12.76
CA ARG A 10 2.15 -5.75 12.25
C ARG A 10 1.25 -6.89 11.74
N THR A 11 -0.07 -6.81 11.97
CA THR A 11 -1.03 -7.80 11.49
C THR A 11 -1.54 -7.47 10.09
N THR A 12 -1.83 -6.18 9.85
CA THR A 12 -2.31 -5.68 8.55
C THR A 12 -1.22 -5.05 7.70
N LEU A 13 -0.03 -4.82 8.27
CA LEU A 13 1.09 -4.09 7.65
C LEU A 13 0.72 -2.66 7.22
N ARG A 14 -0.15 -2.02 7.99
CA ARG A 14 -0.63 -0.66 7.75
C ARG A 14 -0.23 0.30 8.88
N PRO A 15 0.02 1.58 8.59
CA PRO A 15 0.17 2.59 9.64
C PRO A 15 -1.07 2.68 10.51
N THR A 16 -0.87 2.72 11.83
CA THR A 16 -1.93 3.05 12.80
C THR A 16 -2.05 4.56 12.90
N LEU A 17 -3.28 5.08 12.83
CA LEU A 17 -3.54 6.52 12.74
C LEU A 17 -4.30 7.04 13.95
N ASP A 18 -4.00 8.27 14.36
CA ASP A 18 -4.84 9.07 15.24
C ASP A 18 -6.12 9.48 14.50
N LEU A 19 -7.19 8.70 14.71
CA LEU A 19 -8.47 8.90 14.04
C LEU A 19 -9.12 10.24 14.42
N ALA A 20 -8.85 10.78 15.61
CA ALA A 20 -9.41 12.06 16.03
C ALA A 20 -8.78 13.20 15.22
N LYS A 21 -7.44 13.20 15.10
CA LYS A 21 -6.73 14.16 14.25
C LYS A 21 -7.07 14.00 12.77
N ALA A 22 -7.16 12.77 12.27
CA ALA A 22 -7.55 12.51 10.89
C ALA A 22 -8.95 13.07 10.56
N ARG A 23 -9.91 12.91 11.48
CA ARG A 23 -11.27 13.48 11.34
C ARG A 23 -11.28 15.01 11.42
N ALA A 24 -10.49 15.59 12.31
CA ALA A 24 -10.34 17.04 12.37
C ALA A 24 -9.78 17.60 11.06
N ARG A 25 -8.71 16.99 10.54
CA ARG A 25 -8.12 17.36 9.25
C ARG A 25 -9.10 17.20 8.09
N LEU A 26 -9.89 16.14 8.09
CA LEU A 26 -10.93 15.91 7.08
C LEU A 26 -11.99 17.02 7.08
N ALA A 27 -12.36 17.54 8.25
CA ALA A 27 -13.27 18.68 8.37
C ALA A 27 -12.65 19.99 7.86
N GLU A 28 -11.38 20.23 8.15
CA GLU A 28 -10.64 21.41 7.67
C GLU A 28 -10.50 21.45 6.15
N ILE A 29 -10.14 20.31 5.52
CA ILE A 29 -9.98 20.23 4.06
C ILE A 29 -11.30 20.55 3.35
N GLY A 30 -12.43 20.17 3.95
CA GLY A 30 -13.76 20.45 3.40
C GLY A 30 -13.91 19.96 1.95
N GLN A 31 -14.75 20.64 1.17
CA GLN A 31 -14.98 20.32 -0.25
C GLN A 31 -13.97 21.03 -1.17
N THR A 32 -12.68 20.74 -0.97
CA THR A 32 -11.62 21.24 -1.84
C THR A 32 -11.74 20.74 -3.28
N ARG A 33 -11.26 21.54 -4.23
CA ARG A 33 -11.14 21.19 -5.65
C ARG A 33 -9.69 21.02 -6.11
N SER A 34 -8.71 21.30 -5.24
CA SER A 34 -7.30 21.07 -5.60
C SER A 34 -7.03 19.57 -5.62
N MET A 35 -6.25 19.09 -6.60
CA MET A 35 -5.93 17.66 -6.70
C MET A 35 -5.32 17.14 -5.40
N ASN A 36 -4.34 17.86 -4.85
CA ASN A 36 -3.69 17.47 -3.60
C ASN A 36 -4.71 17.31 -2.46
N GLY A 37 -5.61 18.30 -2.29
CA GLY A 37 -6.63 18.22 -1.25
C GLY A 37 -7.65 17.10 -1.49
N VAL A 38 -8.03 16.83 -2.74
CA VAL A 38 -8.90 15.71 -3.11
C VAL A 38 -8.25 14.37 -2.77
N LEU A 39 -6.96 14.21 -3.09
CA LEU A 39 -6.18 13.00 -2.78
C LEU A 39 -5.97 12.83 -1.27
N GLU A 40 -5.64 13.90 -0.55
CA GLU A 40 -5.52 13.89 0.91
C GLU A 40 -6.85 13.48 1.56
N ARG A 41 -7.96 14.09 1.13
CA ARG A 41 -9.31 13.75 1.59
C ARG A 41 -9.66 12.28 1.34
N ALA A 42 -9.32 11.73 0.17
CA ALA A 42 -9.56 10.32 -0.13
C ALA A 42 -8.78 9.38 0.80
N LYS A 43 -7.51 9.69 1.09
CA LYS A 43 -6.68 8.93 2.06
C LYS A 43 -7.28 8.98 3.46
N LEU A 44 -7.71 10.17 3.93
CA LEU A 44 -8.28 10.35 5.26
C LEU A 44 -9.66 9.68 5.41
N LEU A 45 -10.50 9.73 4.38
CA LEU A 45 -11.77 8.99 4.36
C LEU A 45 -11.52 7.49 4.50
N ALA A 46 -10.55 6.95 3.76
CA ALA A 46 -10.21 5.53 3.85
C ALA A 46 -9.70 5.15 5.25
N ALA A 47 -8.80 5.96 5.82
CA ALA A 47 -8.32 5.81 7.19
C ALA A 47 -9.44 5.82 8.24
N CYS A 48 -10.49 6.63 8.02
CA CYS A 48 -11.65 6.72 8.92
C CYS A 48 -12.70 5.62 8.71
N GLY A 49 -12.52 4.72 7.74
CA GLY A 49 -13.46 3.66 7.38
C GLY A 49 -14.56 4.07 6.40
N GLU A 50 -14.54 5.30 5.87
CA GLU A 50 -15.49 5.81 4.88
C GLU A 50 -15.13 5.35 3.45
N LEU A 51 -15.01 4.03 3.28
CA LEU A 51 -14.36 3.41 2.13
C LEU A 51 -15.08 3.63 0.79
N GLU A 52 -16.40 3.72 0.78
CA GLU A 52 -17.16 4.00 -0.45
C GLU A 52 -16.94 5.43 -0.94
N GLN A 53 -16.98 6.39 -0.01
CA GLN A 53 -16.72 7.79 -0.32
C GLN A 53 -15.27 7.98 -0.79
N ALA A 54 -14.32 7.35 -0.10
CA ALA A 54 -12.92 7.35 -0.49
C ALA A 54 -12.71 6.81 -1.91
N ALA A 55 -13.38 5.70 -2.25
CA ALA A 55 -13.26 5.07 -3.55
C ALA A 55 -13.85 5.92 -4.68
N ALA A 56 -15.02 6.52 -4.45
CA ALA A 56 -15.63 7.44 -5.40
C ALA A 56 -14.72 8.66 -5.67
N LEU A 57 -14.14 9.22 -4.60
CA LEU A 57 -13.27 10.39 -4.70
C LEU A 57 -11.95 10.07 -5.41
N ALA A 58 -11.29 8.96 -5.05
CA ALA A 58 -10.06 8.51 -5.69
C ALA A 58 -10.27 8.16 -7.17
N ALA A 59 -11.42 7.56 -7.53
CA ALA A 59 -11.76 7.29 -8.92
C ALA A 59 -11.91 8.59 -9.74
N SER A 60 -12.60 9.60 -9.20
CA SER A 60 -12.72 10.92 -9.83
C SER A 60 -11.35 11.59 -10.00
N ALA A 61 -10.49 11.52 -8.99
CA ALA A 61 -9.15 12.09 -9.04
C ALA A 61 -8.30 11.50 -10.18
N VAL A 62 -8.37 10.18 -10.41
CA VAL A 62 -7.66 9.55 -11.54
C VAL A 62 -8.16 10.06 -12.89
N VAL A 63 -9.47 10.28 -13.04
CA VAL A 63 -10.03 10.84 -14.28
C VAL A 63 -9.53 12.27 -14.49
N GLN A 64 -9.52 13.09 -13.44
CA GLN A 64 -9.03 14.46 -13.49
C GLN A 64 -7.52 14.53 -13.82
N ALA A 65 -6.69 13.72 -13.16
CA ALA A 65 -5.24 13.72 -13.38
C ALA A 65 -4.85 13.27 -14.80
N ARG A 66 -5.66 12.43 -15.45
CA ARG A 66 -5.45 12.10 -16.88
C ARG A 66 -5.62 13.31 -17.79
N THR A 67 -6.45 14.28 -17.41
CA THR A 67 -6.69 15.48 -18.19
C THR A 67 -5.65 16.57 -17.96
N SER A 68 -4.94 16.58 -16.82
CA SER A 68 -3.88 17.55 -16.54
C SER A 68 -2.58 17.28 -17.31
N GLY A 69 -2.35 16.02 -17.72
CA GLY A 69 -1.17 15.60 -18.47
C GLY A 69 0.11 15.45 -17.61
N LEU A 70 0.04 15.76 -16.32
CA LEU A 70 1.17 15.64 -15.40
C LEU A 70 1.33 14.19 -14.93
N ARG A 71 2.38 13.51 -15.42
CA ARG A 71 2.63 12.09 -15.14
C ARG A 71 2.71 11.76 -13.64
N VAL A 72 3.43 12.57 -12.87
CA VAL A 72 3.58 12.35 -11.42
C VAL A 72 2.24 12.46 -10.69
N GLU A 73 1.41 13.43 -11.08
CA GLU A 73 0.06 13.60 -10.51
C GLU A 73 -0.87 12.41 -10.86
N ALA A 74 -0.77 11.90 -12.09
CA ALA A 74 -1.51 10.71 -12.51
C ALA A 74 -1.06 9.45 -11.76
N LEU A 75 0.24 9.29 -11.49
CA LEU A 75 0.76 8.21 -10.65
C LEU A 75 0.24 8.32 -9.21
N GLU A 76 0.28 9.52 -8.63
CA GLU A 76 -0.22 9.78 -7.28
C GLU A 76 -1.72 9.45 -7.16
N ALA A 77 -2.56 9.92 -8.08
CA ALA A 77 -3.99 9.62 -8.04
C ALA A 77 -4.27 8.11 -8.11
N ARG A 78 -3.50 7.37 -8.91
CA ARG A 78 -3.62 5.91 -9.03
C ARG A 78 -3.10 5.19 -7.78
N LEU A 79 -2.02 5.68 -7.16
CA LEU A 79 -1.54 5.17 -5.88
C LEU A 79 -2.59 5.30 -4.78
N VAL A 80 -3.26 6.45 -4.71
CA VAL A 80 -4.37 6.63 -3.77
C VAL A 80 -5.51 5.65 -4.05
N ARG A 81 -5.92 5.52 -5.32
CA ARG A 81 -7.01 4.60 -5.68
C ARG A 81 -6.66 3.14 -5.38
N ALA A 82 -5.43 2.72 -5.64
CA ALA A 82 -4.94 1.39 -5.31
C ALA A 82 -4.92 1.16 -3.80
N SER A 83 -4.48 2.15 -3.01
CA SER A 83 -4.49 2.09 -1.54
C SER A 83 -5.91 2.03 -0.98
N VAL A 84 -6.88 2.74 -1.58
CA VAL A 84 -8.29 2.62 -1.19
C VAL A 84 -8.86 1.26 -1.56
N ALA A 85 -8.48 0.69 -2.70
CA ALA A 85 -8.89 -0.67 -3.08
C ALA A 85 -8.35 -1.71 -2.10
N GLU A 86 -7.08 -1.58 -1.69
CA GLU A 86 -6.44 -2.40 -0.67
C GLU A 86 -7.17 -2.28 0.68
N ALA A 87 -7.44 -1.06 1.17
CA ALA A 87 -8.21 -0.83 2.40
C ALA A 87 -9.65 -1.41 2.35
N ARG A 88 -10.18 -1.68 1.16
CA ARG A 88 -11.48 -2.33 0.92
C ARG A 88 -11.40 -3.86 0.85
N GLY A 89 -10.22 -4.45 1.07
CA GLY A 89 -9.97 -5.88 0.89
C GLY A 89 -10.03 -6.32 -0.58
N GLN A 90 -9.85 -5.40 -1.54
CA GLN A 90 -9.83 -5.72 -2.97
C GLN A 90 -8.39 -5.98 -3.44
N ALA A 91 -7.73 -6.96 -2.82
CA ALA A 91 -6.31 -7.24 -3.01
C ALA A 91 -5.93 -7.42 -4.48
N GLU A 92 -6.69 -8.19 -5.28
CA GLU A 92 -6.35 -8.41 -6.68
C GLU A 92 -6.46 -7.13 -7.52
N ARG A 93 -7.39 -6.22 -7.16
CA ARG A 93 -7.50 -4.92 -7.81
C ARG A 93 -6.30 -4.05 -7.46
N ALA A 94 -5.92 -4.00 -6.18
CA ALA A 94 -4.75 -3.27 -5.73
C ALA A 94 -3.47 -3.78 -6.42
N ILE A 95 -3.28 -5.10 -6.52
CA ILE A 95 -2.14 -5.74 -7.21
C ILE A 95 -2.07 -5.32 -8.68
N ARG A 96 -3.19 -5.41 -9.41
CA ARG A 96 -3.23 -5.02 -10.84
C ARG A 96 -2.89 -3.54 -11.02
N GLU A 97 -3.46 -2.67 -10.19
CA GLU A 97 -3.24 -1.23 -10.32
C GLU A 97 -1.80 -0.84 -9.95
N ALA A 98 -1.29 -1.38 -8.83
CA ALA A 98 0.07 -1.17 -8.37
C ALA A 98 1.11 -1.69 -9.38
N SER A 99 0.89 -2.86 -10.00
CA SER A 99 1.80 -3.38 -11.03
C SER A 99 1.95 -2.44 -12.22
N SER A 100 0.83 -1.85 -12.68
CA SER A 100 0.90 -0.87 -13.76
C SER A 100 1.58 0.45 -13.33
N ILE A 101 1.46 0.85 -12.06
CA ILE A 101 2.18 2.02 -11.51
C ILE A 101 3.67 1.72 -11.46
N ILE A 102 4.08 0.54 -10.98
CA ILE A 102 5.49 0.10 -10.91
C ILE A 102 6.14 0.18 -12.30
N ASP A 103 5.48 -0.38 -13.32
CA ASP A 103 5.99 -0.38 -14.69
C ASP A 103 6.21 1.03 -15.24
N GLU A 104 5.26 1.93 -15.00
CA GLU A 104 5.33 3.32 -15.47
C GLU A 104 6.35 4.14 -14.67
N ALA A 105 6.33 4.01 -13.35
CA ALA A 105 7.25 4.70 -12.44
C ALA A 105 8.70 4.29 -12.71
N ARG A 106 8.97 3.00 -12.90
CA ARG A 106 10.30 2.47 -13.26
C ARG A 106 10.80 3.03 -14.59
N ARG A 107 9.95 3.09 -15.62
CA ARG A 107 10.35 3.65 -16.93
C ARG A 107 10.62 5.16 -16.88
N GLY A 108 9.89 5.86 -16.02
CA GLY A 108 10.03 7.31 -15.83
C GLY A 108 11.02 7.73 -14.74
N ASP A 109 11.68 6.77 -14.09
CA ASP A 109 12.58 6.97 -12.94
C ASP A 109 11.92 7.74 -11.78
N PHE A 110 10.63 7.51 -11.57
CA PHE A 110 9.87 8.08 -10.46
C PHE A 110 10.04 7.18 -9.22
N VAL A 111 11.16 7.35 -8.52
CA VAL A 111 11.58 6.46 -7.43
C VAL A 111 10.56 6.39 -6.27
N GLU A 112 10.03 7.52 -5.82
CA GLU A 112 9.05 7.52 -4.71
C GLU A 112 7.75 6.79 -5.10
N PRO A 113 7.09 7.09 -6.23
CA PRO A 113 5.90 6.35 -6.64
C PRO A 113 6.18 4.86 -6.89
N TRP A 114 7.39 4.53 -7.37
CA TRP A 114 7.80 3.15 -7.57
C TRP A 114 7.89 2.39 -6.24
N ALA A 115 8.64 2.91 -5.27
CA ALA A 115 8.79 2.28 -3.96
C ALA A 115 7.45 2.16 -3.23
N ARG A 116 6.60 3.19 -3.31
CA ARG A 116 5.28 3.19 -2.68
C ARG A 116 4.31 2.20 -3.35
N ALA A 117 4.38 2.04 -4.67
CA ALA A 117 3.58 1.03 -5.38
C ALA A 117 4.03 -0.40 -5.03
N LEU A 118 5.34 -0.65 -4.88
CA LEU A 118 5.87 -1.93 -4.40
C LEU A 118 5.41 -2.24 -2.98
N GLN A 119 5.54 -1.28 -2.05
CA GLN A 119 5.06 -1.43 -0.68
C GLN A 119 3.56 -1.79 -0.67
N LEU A 120 2.74 -1.09 -1.45
CA LEU A 120 1.31 -1.35 -1.52
C LEU A 120 0.99 -2.72 -2.13
N ARG A 121 1.68 -3.12 -3.20
CA ARG A 121 1.49 -4.43 -3.83
C ARG A 121 1.90 -5.56 -2.90
N GLY A 122 2.99 -5.39 -2.15
CA GLY A 122 3.45 -6.34 -1.14
C GLY A 122 2.43 -6.53 -0.02
N ILE A 123 1.79 -5.46 0.45
CA ILE A 123 0.68 -5.56 1.43
C ILE A 123 -0.48 -6.35 0.82
N ALA A 124 -0.89 -6.05 -0.41
CA ALA A 124 -1.99 -6.76 -1.05
C ALA A 124 -1.68 -8.25 -1.30
N HIS A 125 -0.44 -8.61 -1.63
CA HIS A 125 0.00 -10.02 -1.70
C HIS A 125 -0.02 -10.68 -0.32
N PHE A 126 0.40 -9.97 0.72
CA PHE A 126 0.36 -10.44 2.10
C PHE A 126 -1.09 -10.73 2.56
N GLU A 127 -2.05 -9.88 2.20
CA GLU A 127 -3.47 -10.11 2.53
C GLU A 127 -4.04 -11.41 1.97
N ILE A 128 -3.57 -11.86 0.81
CA ILE A 128 -4.00 -13.10 0.14
C ILE A 128 -3.02 -14.26 0.32
N GLU A 129 -2.17 -14.19 1.33
CA GLU A 129 -1.21 -15.23 1.73
C GLU A 129 -0.15 -15.58 0.67
N GLN A 130 0.09 -14.68 -0.29
CA GLN A 130 1.15 -14.79 -1.30
C GLN A 130 2.47 -14.25 -0.72
N TRP A 131 2.99 -14.98 0.27
CA TRP A 131 4.11 -14.50 1.10
C TRP A 131 5.39 -14.27 0.31
N ALA A 132 5.70 -15.11 -0.69
CA ALA A 132 6.92 -14.98 -1.49
C ALA A 132 6.90 -13.72 -2.36
N GLU A 133 5.75 -13.44 -2.98
CA GLU A 133 5.51 -12.23 -3.76
C GLU A 133 5.55 -10.98 -2.87
N ALA A 134 4.97 -11.05 -1.67
CA ALA A 134 5.02 -9.97 -0.69
C ALA A 134 6.47 -9.66 -0.25
N VAL A 135 7.26 -10.69 0.08
CA VAL A 135 8.68 -10.55 0.43
C VAL A 135 9.46 -9.86 -0.69
N ALA A 136 9.32 -10.33 -1.93
CA ALA A 136 10.03 -9.75 -3.08
C ALA A 136 9.70 -8.27 -3.29
N ASP A 137 8.42 -7.89 -3.10
CA ASP A 137 7.99 -6.51 -3.18
C ASP A 137 8.56 -5.63 -2.06
N PHE A 138 8.55 -6.12 -0.81
CA PHE A 138 9.09 -5.39 0.33
C PHE A 138 10.61 -5.22 0.26
N GLU A 139 11.35 -6.24 -0.17
CA GLU A 139 12.80 -6.14 -0.41
C GLU A 139 13.12 -5.05 -1.42
N ARG A 140 12.37 -5.03 -2.55
CA ARG A 140 12.61 -4.02 -3.59
C ARG A 140 12.21 -2.62 -3.13
N ALA A 141 11.11 -2.49 -2.39
CA ALA A 141 10.69 -1.21 -1.81
C ALA A 141 11.73 -0.67 -0.82
N LEU A 142 12.26 -1.53 0.06
CA LEU A 142 13.31 -1.19 1.03
C LEU A 142 14.57 -0.71 0.34
N ALA A 143 15.06 -1.46 -0.67
CA ALA A 143 16.26 -1.08 -1.42
C ALA A 143 16.10 0.32 -2.06
N LEU A 144 14.97 0.57 -2.75
CA LEU A 144 14.72 1.87 -3.37
C LEU A 144 14.64 3.01 -2.35
N ARG A 145 14.02 2.79 -1.19
CA ARG A 145 13.90 3.79 -0.12
C ARG A 145 15.25 4.11 0.51
N THR A 146 16.07 3.09 0.75
CA THR A 146 17.43 3.26 1.29
C THR A 146 18.32 3.99 0.30
N ASP A 147 18.34 3.57 -0.97
CA ASP A 147 19.17 4.17 -2.02
C ASP A 147 18.81 5.64 -2.27
N ALA A 148 17.52 5.99 -2.11
CA ALA A 148 17.02 7.35 -2.29
C ALA A 148 17.05 8.20 -1.01
N GLU A 149 17.63 7.70 0.09
CA GLU A 149 17.64 8.38 1.39
C GLU A 149 16.25 8.85 1.84
N ALA A 150 15.24 8.01 1.61
CA ALA A 150 13.85 8.31 1.96
C ALA A 150 13.70 8.56 3.48
N PRO A 151 12.66 9.31 3.90
CA PRO A 151 12.36 9.51 5.31
C PRO A 151 12.39 8.20 6.12
N ARG A 152 13.07 8.22 7.27
CA ARG A 152 13.37 7.03 8.08
C ARG A 152 12.14 6.15 8.37
N HIS A 153 10.99 6.76 8.64
CA HIS A 153 9.76 6.02 8.92
C HIS A 153 9.32 5.12 7.75
N LEU A 154 9.55 5.53 6.49
CA LEU A 154 9.23 4.71 5.31
C LEU A 154 10.18 3.51 5.19
N ILE A 155 11.44 3.68 5.58
CA ILE A 155 12.41 2.59 5.63
C ILE A 155 11.98 1.59 6.71
N ASP A 156 11.67 2.08 7.92
CA ASP A 156 11.21 1.24 9.03
C ASP A 156 9.91 0.47 8.67
N GLU A 157 8.97 1.09 7.96
CA GLU A 157 7.77 0.43 7.44
C GLU A 157 8.10 -0.77 6.54
N SER A 158 9.03 -0.59 5.59
CA SER A 158 9.45 -1.66 4.68
C SER A 158 10.22 -2.76 5.41
N GLU A 159 11.09 -2.41 6.36
CA GLU A 159 11.82 -3.37 7.20
C GLU A 159 10.86 -4.23 8.03
N VAL A 160 9.88 -3.62 8.70
CA VAL A 160 8.89 -4.35 9.50
C VAL A 160 8.02 -5.23 8.61
N SER A 161 7.58 -4.73 7.45
CA SER A 161 6.79 -5.50 6.49
C SER A 161 7.55 -6.72 5.96
N LEU A 162 8.81 -6.54 5.58
CA LEU A 162 9.69 -7.61 5.13
C LEU A 162 9.93 -8.67 6.21
N LEU A 163 10.19 -8.23 7.45
CA LEU A 163 10.38 -9.12 8.59
C LEU A 163 9.15 -10.00 8.83
N VAL A 164 7.97 -9.39 8.87
CA VAL A 164 6.71 -10.11 9.11
C VAL A 164 6.39 -11.06 7.96
N ALA A 165 6.55 -10.63 6.70
CA ALA A 165 6.29 -11.48 5.54
C ALA A 165 7.25 -12.68 5.47
N THR A 166 8.54 -12.47 5.76
CA THR A 166 9.55 -13.54 5.83
C THR A 166 9.22 -14.57 6.90
N ASP A 167 8.77 -14.12 8.08
CA ASP A 167 8.33 -15.02 9.16
C ASP A 167 7.12 -15.88 8.72
N ARG A 168 6.09 -15.26 8.12
CA ARG A 168 4.91 -15.97 7.60
C ARG A 168 5.28 -17.00 6.53
N MET A 169 6.16 -16.64 5.60
CA MET A 169 6.68 -17.54 4.57
C MET A 169 7.36 -18.76 5.20
N GLY A 170 8.28 -18.55 6.15
CA GLY A 170 8.98 -19.65 6.84
C GLY A 170 8.07 -20.54 7.71
N HIS A 171 6.97 -20.00 8.22
CA HIS A 171 5.94 -20.81 8.89
C HIS A 171 5.13 -21.67 7.91
N ALA A 172 4.77 -21.12 6.74
CA ALA A 172 4.06 -21.85 5.69
C ALA A 172 4.88 -23.02 5.16
N ASP A 173 6.17 -22.81 4.89
CA ASP A 173 7.09 -23.84 4.40
C ASP A 173 7.25 -24.99 5.40
N ARG A 174 7.44 -24.69 6.68
CA ARG A 174 7.50 -25.71 7.75
C ARG A 174 6.21 -26.52 7.86
N GLY A 175 5.05 -25.86 7.67
CA GLY A 175 3.75 -26.52 7.63
C GLY A 175 3.60 -27.47 6.43
N ALA A 176 4.05 -27.04 5.24
CA ALA A 176 4.02 -27.84 4.03
C ALA A 176 4.92 -29.09 4.12
N VAL A 177 6.13 -28.95 4.69
CA VAL A 177 7.04 -30.07 4.94
C VAL A 177 6.41 -31.10 5.90
N ARG A 178 5.75 -30.64 6.98
CA ARG A 178 5.05 -31.54 7.93
C ARG A 178 3.87 -32.27 7.29
N ARG A 179 3.08 -31.61 6.42
CA ARG A 179 1.97 -32.25 5.70
C ARG A 179 2.45 -33.30 4.69
N ARG A 180 3.58 -33.06 4.02
CA ARG A 180 4.21 -34.05 3.13
C ARG A 180 4.80 -35.25 3.87
N ALA A 181 5.20 -35.10 5.14
CA ALA A 181 5.74 -36.17 5.95
C ALA A 181 4.67 -37.22 6.39
N VAL A 182 3.38 -36.99 6.11
CA VAL A 182 2.30 -37.96 6.32
C VAL A 182 2.10 -38.77 5.03
N HIS A 183 3.00 -39.73 4.79
CA HIS A 183 2.98 -40.65 3.63
C HIS A 183 2.34 -42.02 4.04
N PRO A 184 1.68 -42.78 3.13
CA PRO A 184 0.52 -43.64 3.39
C PRO A 184 0.87 -45.05 3.93
N LEU A 185 1.92 -45.20 4.72
CA LEU A 185 2.27 -46.49 5.33
C LEU A 185 1.79 -46.63 6.78
N PHE A 186 1.11 -45.63 7.33
CA PHE A 186 0.46 -45.69 8.63
C PHE A 186 -0.91 -45.01 8.57
N GLY A 187 -1.91 -45.77 8.14
CA GLY A 187 -3.33 -45.57 8.40
C GLY A 187 -3.85 -46.76 9.21
#